data_AF-A0A1I0YT36-F1
#
_entry.id   AF-A0A1I0YT36-F1
#
_cell.length_a   1.000
_cell.length_b   1.000
_cell.length_c   1.000
_cell.angle_alpha   90.00
_cell.angle_beta   90.00
_cell.angle_gamma   90.00
#
_symmetry.space_group_name_H-M   'P 1'
#
loop_
_entity.id
_entity.type
_entity.pdbx_description
1 polymer ?
#
loop_
_entity_poly.entity_id
_entity_poly.type
_entity_poly.pdbx_seq_one_letter_code
_entity_poly.pdbx_strand_id
1 'polypeptide(L)'
;MTLARPTGVVAGDVLVAVVMHHDATSDPVLPAGWTVTWRNGTDASAVVAMRVATTSEPSSYAFSGLDPDDATAAVLLAWSGADATAPVLSSEGSSGSGTTATAPSLSLATAPARLVTVFLVDDTAAAEQLTVAAGPAVRASVHGTGVQPVRAVVADRAVTATGGTGATTATLSASRGWHAVSLALRSDGRPTPVQLGWTAPTDPFTTGYAVTRPTGDVVTVAGRTTTTWSDTAAPTAGGLWTVRATSGTWRSTAVTASVPAC
;
A
#
# COMPACT_ATOMS: atom_id res chain seq x y z
N MET A 1 22.18 -0.03 0.04
CA MET A 1 21.05 0.87 -0.27
C MET A 1 20.25 1.16 0.99
N THR A 2 19.71 2.38 1.14
CA THR A 2 18.91 2.77 2.30
C THR A 2 17.57 3.31 1.87
N LEU A 3 16.47 2.76 2.42
CA LEU A 3 15.11 3.22 2.15
C LEU A 3 14.57 3.96 3.37
N ALA A 4 14.13 5.21 3.15
CA ALA A 4 13.47 5.99 4.19
C ALA A 4 12.13 5.35 4.56
N ARG A 5 11.82 5.31 5.86
CA ARG A 5 10.51 4.84 6.32
C ARG A 5 9.43 5.79 5.78
N PRO A 6 8.32 5.28 5.21
CA PRO A 6 7.20 6.10 4.80
C PRO A 6 6.69 6.97 5.96
N THR A 7 6.25 8.19 5.64
CA THR A 7 5.67 9.10 6.62
C THR A 7 4.34 8.54 7.14
N GLY A 8 4.06 8.74 8.43
CA GLY A 8 2.81 8.30 9.05
C GLY A 8 2.74 6.82 9.45
N VAL A 9 3.81 6.04 9.27
CA VAL A 9 3.88 4.65 9.76
C VAL A 9 3.70 4.60 11.28
N VAL A 10 2.78 3.77 11.73
CA VAL A 10 2.50 3.47 13.14
C VAL A 10 2.65 1.98 13.42
N ALA A 11 2.69 1.61 14.70
CA ALA A 11 2.74 0.20 15.11
C ALA A 11 1.52 -0.57 14.57
N GLY A 12 1.77 -1.75 14.01
CA GLY A 12 0.76 -2.59 13.36
C GLY A 12 0.66 -2.42 11.84
N ASP A 13 1.24 -1.35 11.28
CA ASP A 13 1.30 -1.21 9.81
C ASP A 13 2.19 -2.29 9.20
N VAL A 14 1.79 -2.76 8.01
CA VAL A 14 2.60 -3.67 7.21
C VAL A 14 3.48 -2.87 6.29
N LEU A 15 4.79 -3.06 6.42
CA LEU A 15 5.80 -2.54 5.51
C LEU A 15 6.12 -3.62 4.46
N VAL A 16 6.10 -3.27 3.18
CA VAL A 16 6.59 -4.13 2.10
C VAL A 16 7.74 -3.42 1.39
N ALA A 17 8.87 -4.10 1.32
CA ALA A 17 10.03 -3.71 0.55
C ALA A 17 10.09 -4.55 -0.71
N VAL A 18 10.21 -3.87 -1.85
CA VAL A 18 10.55 -4.49 -3.12
C VAL A 18 11.96 -4.06 -3.43
N VAL A 19 12.87 -5.02 -3.55
CA VAL A 19 14.26 -4.79 -3.91
C VAL A 19 14.55 -5.59 -5.16
N MET A 20 15.05 -4.92 -6.18
CA MET A 20 15.43 -5.51 -7.46
C MET A 20 16.84 -5.08 -7.79
N HIS A 21 17.64 -6.03 -8.25
CA HIS A 21 18.92 -5.73 -8.86
C HIS A 21 19.14 -6.65 -10.04
N HIS A 22 19.82 -6.11 -11.04
CA HIS A 22 20.20 -6.81 -12.26
C HIS A 22 21.30 -7.86 -11.94
N ASP A 23 21.31 -8.99 -12.65
CA ASP A 23 22.38 -10.03 -12.69
C ASP A 23 23.00 -10.44 -11.32
N ALA A 24 22.11 -10.59 -10.36
CA ALA A 24 22.44 -10.81 -8.97
C ALA A 24 23.00 -12.20 -8.64
N THR A 25 24.26 -12.30 -8.23
CA THR A 25 24.82 -13.57 -7.74
C THR A 25 24.43 -13.93 -6.29
N SER A 26 23.81 -12.99 -5.56
CA SER A 26 23.35 -13.21 -4.18
C SER A 26 22.11 -12.41 -3.81
N ASP A 27 21.31 -12.93 -2.88
CA ASP A 27 20.17 -12.20 -2.32
C ASP A 27 20.63 -10.99 -1.49
N PRO A 28 19.87 -9.87 -1.51
CA PRO A 28 20.13 -8.75 -0.62
C PRO A 28 19.98 -9.19 0.84
N VAL A 29 20.94 -8.76 1.67
CA VAL A 29 20.87 -8.91 3.12
C VAL A 29 19.81 -7.95 3.65
N LEU A 30 18.73 -8.54 4.17
CA LEU A 30 17.61 -7.81 4.76
C LEU A 30 17.96 -7.27 6.17
N PRO A 31 17.42 -6.11 6.56
CA PRO A 31 17.48 -5.66 7.95
C PRO A 31 16.80 -6.67 8.89
N ALA A 32 17.19 -6.66 10.17
CA ALA A 32 16.58 -7.53 11.17
C ALA A 32 15.05 -7.35 11.26
N GLY A 33 14.32 -8.45 11.44
CA GLY A 33 12.85 -8.47 11.57
C GLY A 33 12.08 -8.35 10.25
N TRP A 34 12.76 -8.41 9.10
CA TRP A 34 12.13 -8.58 7.79
C TRP A 34 12.00 -10.06 7.44
N THR A 35 10.92 -10.41 6.74
CA THR A 35 10.63 -11.75 6.24
C THR A 35 10.44 -11.71 4.73
N VAL A 36 11.12 -12.59 3.99
CA VAL A 36 10.92 -12.71 2.54
C VAL A 36 9.54 -13.32 2.27
N THR A 37 8.71 -12.63 1.47
CA THR A 37 7.41 -13.15 1.01
C THR A 37 7.52 -13.75 -0.39
N TRP A 38 8.45 -13.25 -1.20
CA TRP A 38 8.72 -13.80 -2.53
C TRP A 38 10.13 -13.45 -2.98
N ARG A 39 10.74 -14.30 -3.79
CA ARG A 39 11.96 -13.99 -4.54
C ARG A 39 12.03 -14.74 -5.86
N ASN A 40 12.74 -14.18 -6.82
CA ASN A 40 13.19 -14.90 -8.01
C ASN A 40 14.52 -15.62 -7.71
N GLY A 41 14.82 -16.70 -8.44
CA GLY A 41 16.12 -17.37 -8.43
C GLY A 41 17.26 -16.55 -9.07
N THR A 42 18.34 -17.24 -9.45
CA THR A 42 19.72 -16.71 -9.49
C THR A 42 20.07 -15.65 -10.53
N ASP A 43 19.25 -15.38 -11.54
CA ASP A 43 19.70 -14.57 -12.69
C ASP A 43 19.14 -13.13 -12.69
N ALA A 44 18.15 -12.85 -11.83
CA ALA A 44 17.63 -11.51 -11.55
C ALA A 44 16.97 -11.54 -10.16
N SER A 45 17.71 -11.14 -9.14
CA SER A 45 17.25 -11.26 -7.76
C SER A 45 16.34 -10.09 -7.41
N ALA A 46 15.06 -10.30 -7.69
CA ALA A 46 14.00 -9.53 -7.09
C ALA A 46 13.56 -10.19 -5.79
N VAL A 47 13.51 -9.42 -4.71
CA VAL A 47 13.02 -9.84 -3.40
C VAL A 47 11.87 -8.93 -3.01
N VAL A 48 10.75 -9.55 -2.65
CA VAL A 48 9.66 -8.90 -1.93
C VAL A 48 9.74 -9.37 -0.50
N ALA A 49 9.95 -8.44 0.42
CA ALA A 49 10.05 -8.71 1.84
C ALA A 49 9.05 -7.86 2.62
N MET A 50 8.67 -8.33 3.79
CA MET A 50 7.71 -7.70 4.66
C MET A 50 8.27 -7.51 6.07
N ARG A 51 7.79 -6.47 6.75
CA ARG A 51 7.92 -6.30 8.19
C ARG A 51 6.62 -5.72 8.77
N VAL A 52 6.22 -6.14 9.96
CA VAL A 52 5.18 -5.46 10.73
C VAL A 52 5.83 -4.37 11.57
N ALA A 53 5.38 -3.14 11.42
CA ALA A 53 5.89 -2.00 12.15
C ALA A 53 5.56 -2.12 13.65
N THR A 54 6.53 -1.76 14.48
CA THR A 54 6.46 -1.73 15.93
C THR A 54 6.39 -0.30 16.44
N THR A 55 6.33 -0.10 17.75
CA THR A 55 6.40 1.22 18.37
C THR A 55 7.78 1.89 18.24
N SER A 56 8.80 1.16 17.79
CA SER A 56 10.19 1.62 17.75
C SER A 56 10.82 1.36 16.38
N GLU A 57 10.17 1.85 15.33
CA GLU A 57 10.76 1.77 13.99
C GLU A 57 11.90 2.79 13.79
N PRO A 58 12.96 2.43 13.04
CA PRO A 58 14.01 3.35 12.63
C PRO A 58 13.50 4.29 11.52
N SER A 59 14.13 5.45 11.36
CA SER A 59 13.80 6.41 10.30
C SER A 59 14.10 5.89 8.88
N SER A 60 14.94 4.86 8.77
CA SER A 60 15.27 4.19 7.52
C SER A 60 15.70 2.74 7.74
N TYR A 61 15.70 1.96 6.67
CA TYR A 61 16.16 0.57 6.65
C TYR A 61 17.29 0.39 5.64
N ALA A 62 18.36 -0.29 6.05
CA ALA A 62 19.50 -0.57 5.21
C ALA A 62 19.41 -1.98 4.62
N PHE A 63 19.36 -2.05 3.29
CA PHE A 63 19.48 -3.28 2.51
C PHE A 63 20.90 -3.35 1.97
N SER A 64 21.62 -4.43 2.27
CA SER A 64 23.04 -4.60 1.95
C SER A 64 23.28 -5.88 1.15
N GLY A 65 24.54 -6.19 0.80
CA GLY A 65 24.86 -7.34 -0.05
C GLY A 65 24.37 -7.19 -1.50
N LEU A 66 24.16 -5.94 -1.94
CA LEU A 66 23.85 -5.60 -3.32
C LEU A 66 25.17 -5.33 -4.04
N ASP A 67 25.31 -5.84 -5.26
CA ASP A 67 26.46 -5.54 -6.10
C ASP A 67 26.45 -4.03 -6.47
N PRO A 68 27.50 -3.26 -6.15
CA PRO A 68 27.56 -1.85 -6.48
C PRO A 68 27.67 -1.57 -7.99
N ASP A 69 28.05 -2.56 -8.80
CA ASP A 69 28.20 -2.41 -10.25
C ASP A 69 26.88 -2.62 -11.00
N ASP A 70 25.88 -3.25 -10.36
CA ASP A 70 24.57 -3.53 -10.94
C ASP A 70 23.53 -2.43 -10.67
N ALA A 71 22.67 -2.19 -11.67
CA ALA A 71 21.51 -1.34 -11.47
C ALA A 71 20.57 -1.95 -10.42
N THR A 72 20.27 -1.13 -9.41
CA THR A 72 19.34 -1.49 -8.34
C THR A 72 18.15 -0.53 -8.34
N ALA A 73 16.95 -1.07 -8.16
CA ALA A 73 15.76 -0.31 -7.82
C ALA A 73 15.14 -0.89 -6.55
N ALA A 74 14.66 -0.02 -5.67
CA ALA A 74 13.83 -0.45 -4.57
C ALA A 74 12.80 0.57 -4.15
N VAL A 75 11.76 0.06 -3.52
CA VAL A 75 10.69 0.85 -2.95
C VAL A 75 10.23 0.24 -1.63
N LEU A 76 9.92 1.11 -0.68
CA LEU A 76 9.34 0.77 0.60
C LEU A 76 7.96 1.42 0.71
N LEU A 77 6.94 0.61 0.90
CA LEU A 77 5.55 1.05 1.04
C LEU A 77 4.97 0.54 2.37
N ALA A 78 3.94 1.23 2.86
CA ALA A 78 3.24 0.88 4.09
C ALA A 78 1.74 0.72 3.81
N TRP A 79 1.14 -0.31 4.39
CA TRP A 79 -0.31 -0.53 4.40
C TRP A 79 -0.80 -0.60 5.84
N SER A 80 -1.80 0.22 6.13
CA SER A 80 -2.58 0.16 7.37
C SER A 80 -3.80 -0.77 7.21
N GLY A 81 -4.35 -1.23 8.33
CA GLY A 81 -5.53 -2.14 8.34
C GLY A 81 -5.24 -3.58 7.93
N ALA A 82 -3.95 -3.97 7.95
CA ALA A 82 -3.54 -5.36 7.77
C ALA A 82 -3.44 -6.08 9.12
N ASP A 83 -3.68 -7.39 9.14
CA ASP A 83 -3.54 -8.21 10.33
C ASP A 83 -2.07 -8.26 10.77
N ALA A 84 -1.72 -7.56 11.85
CA ALA A 84 -0.36 -7.46 12.35
C ALA A 84 0.22 -8.79 12.89
N THR A 85 -0.60 -9.82 13.11
CA THR A 85 -0.16 -11.12 13.64
C THR A 85 0.09 -12.15 12.53
N ALA A 86 -0.75 -12.13 11.50
CA ALA A 86 -0.62 -12.96 10.32
C ALA A 86 -0.93 -12.12 9.07
N PRO A 87 -0.01 -11.24 8.65
CA PRO A 87 -0.34 -10.25 7.63
C PRO A 87 -0.40 -10.81 6.20
N VAL A 88 0.27 -11.93 5.90
CA VAL A 88 0.28 -12.53 4.56
C VAL A 88 -0.72 -13.68 4.49
N LEU A 89 -1.53 -13.68 3.44
CA LEU A 89 -2.39 -14.81 3.07
C LEU A 89 -1.68 -15.75 2.12
N SER A 90 -1.09 -15.19 1.07
CA SER A 90 -0.37 -15.93 0.04
C SER A 90 0.47 -14.95 -0.78
N SER A 91 1.50 -15.48 -1.44
CA SER A 91 2.31 -14.78 -2.42
C SER A 91 2.74 -15.75 -3.52
N GLU A 92 2.67 -15.29 -4.75
CA GLU A 92 3.14 -16.02 -5.92
C GLU A 92 3.77 -15.05 -6.92
N GLY A 93 4.68 -15.55 -7.74
CA GLY A 93 5.24 -14.76 -8.80
C GLY A 93 5.52 -15.58 -10.05
N SER A 94 5.76 -14.86 -11.12
CA SER A 94 6.01 -15.37 -12.46
C SER A 94 7.10 -14.55 -13.12
N SER A 95 7.75 -15.14 -14.11
CA SER A 95 8.78 -14.51 -14.91
C SER A 95 8.59 -14.84 -16.37
N GLY A 96 9.11 -13.98 -17.24
CA GLY A 96 9.11 -14.24 -18.67
C GLY A 96 9.79 -13.13 -19.44
N SER A 97 9.65 -13.18 -20.75
CA SER A 97 10.07 -12.12 -21.65
C SER A 97 8.93 -11.72 -22.58
N GLY A 98 8.91 -10.45 -23.00
CA GLY A 98 7.89 -9.92 -23.89
C GLY A 98 7.42 -8.52 -23.50
N THR A 99 6.31 -8.10 -24.09
CA THR A 99 5.71 -6.77 -23.87
C THR A 99 4.58 -6.78 -22.84
N THR A 100 4.33 -7.92 -22.19
CA THR A 100 3.27 -8.08 -21.18
C THR A 100 3.78 -8.89 -20.01
N ALA A 101 3.90 -8.23 -18.85
CA ALA A 101 4.18 -8.89 -17.58
C ALA A 101 2.86 -9.31 -16.92
N THR A 102 2.79 -10.53 -16.38
CA THR A 102 1.55 -11.09 -15.82
C THR A 102 1.75 -11.62 -14.42
N ALA A 103 1.28 -10.90 -13.41
CA ALA A 103 1.29 -11.35 -12.03
C ALA A 103 0.21 -12.45 -11.82
N PRO A 104 0.54 -13.57 -11.14
CA PRO A 104 -0.39 -14.68 -10.96
C PRO A 104 -1.68 -14.33 -10.21
N SER A 105 -2.73 -15.11 -10.42
CA SER A 105 -3.93 -15.06 -9.58
C SER A 105 -3.69 -15.87 -8.31
N LEU A 106 -3.97 -15.29 -7.14
CA LEU A 106 -3.95 -16.02 -5.87
C LEU A 106 -5.31 -16.65 -5.60
N SER A 107 -5.33 -17.79 -4.91
CA SER A 107 -6.56 -18.40 -4.39
C SER A 107 -6.72 -18.07 -2.90
N LEU A 108 -7.66 -17.20 -2.56
CA LEU A 108 -7.84 -16.74 -1.17
C LEU A 108 -8.89 -17.56 -0.43
N ALA A 109 -8.50 -18.14 0.71
CA ALA A 109 -9.43 -18.81 1.62
C ALA A 109 -10.19 -17.84 2.53
N THR A 110 -9.69 -16.62 2.71
CA THR A 110 -10.30 -15.58 3.57
C THR A 110 -10.27 -14.22 2.90
N ALA A 111 -11.29 -13.41 3.18
CA ALA A 111 -11.45 -12.04 2.71
C ALA A 111 -12.09 -11.18 3.83
N PRO A 112 -11.97 -9.83 3.81
CA PRO A 112 -11.30 -9.02 2.80
C PRO A 112 -9.78 -9.10 2.86
N ALA A 113 -9.13 -8.77 1.74
CA ALA A 113 -7.68 -8.69 1.61
C ALA A 113 -7.28 -7.48 0.75
N ARG A 114 -6.03 -7.06 0.87
CA ARG A 114 -5.40 -6.11 -0.06
C ARG A 114 -4.46 -6.90 -0.97
N LEU A 115 -4.74 -6.92 -2.27
CA LEU A 115 -3.84 -7.52 -3.24
C LEU A 115 -2.83 -6.47 -3.67
N VAL A 116 -1.56 -6.70 -3.35
CA VAL A 116 -0.41 -5.92 -3.80
C VAL A 116 0.22 -6.64 -4.98
N THR A 117 0.34 -5.93 -6.09
CA THR A 117 0.96 -6.44 -7.31
C THR A 117 2.26 -5.67 -7.56
N VAL A 118 3.33 -6.41 -7.82
CA VAL A 118 4.66 -5.86 -8.13
C VAL A 118 5.03 -6.29 -9.54
N PHE A 119 5.44 -5.33 -10.37
CA PHE A 119 6.01 -5.58 -11.69
C PHE A 119 7.43 -5.07 -11.73
N LEU A 120 8.32 -5.88 -12.28
CA LEU A 120 9.76 -5.72 -12.27
C LEU A 120 10.25 -5.97 -13.69
N VAL A 121 11.08 -5.09 -14.22
CA VAL A 121 11.53 -5.14 -15.61
C VAL A 121 13.01 -4.83 -15.69
N ASP A 122 13.73 -5.67 -16.42
CA ASP A 122 15.17 -5.55 -16.65
C ASP A 122 15.47 -4.66 -17.87
N ASP A 123 16.70 -4.12 -17.90
CA ASP A 123 17.28 -3.43 -19.06
C ASP A 123 16.35 -2.36 -19.68
N THR A 124 15.84 -1.50 -18.81
CA THR A 124 14.92 -0.43 -19.17
C THR A 124 15.70 0.81 -19.59
N ALA A 125 15.46 1.28 -20.82
CA ALA A 125 15.82 2.64 -21.17
C ALA A 125 15.05 3.62 -20.26
N ALA A 126 15.60 4.82 -19.99
CA ALA A 126 14.92 5.81 -19.16
C ALA A 126 13.49 6.15 -19.64
N ALA A 127 13.24 6.03 -20.94
CA ALA A 127 11.94 6.26 -21.59
C ALA A 127 10.98 5.05 -21.57
N GLU A 128 11.41 3.89 -21.08
CA GLU A 128 10.57 2.68 -21.02
C GLU A 128 9.34 2.92 -20.14
N GLN A 129 8.16 2.67 -20.69
CA GLN A 129 6.89 2.80 -19.99
C GLN A 129 6.39 1.45 -19.52
N LEU A 130 5.99 1.37 -18.25
CA LEU A 130 5.34 0.22 -17.65
C LEU A 130 3.96 0.64 -17.17
N THR A 131 2.92 0.17 -17.86
CA THR A 131 1.53 0.59 -17.62
C THR A 131 0.73 -0.56 -17.05
N VAL A 132 0.29 -0.42 -15.79
CA VAL A 132 -0.55 -1.43 -15.13
C VAL A 132 -1.96 -1.36 -15.70
N ALA A 133 -2.57 -2.52 -15.98
CA ALA A 133 -3.95 -2.61 -16.43
C ALA A 133 -4.93 -1.98 -15.43
N ALA A 134 -6.11 -1.56 -15.90
CA ALA A 134 -7.12 -0.93 -15.05
C ALA A 134 -7.58 -1.87 -13.91
N GLY A 135 -7.93 -1.27 -12.76
CA GLY A 135 -8.42 -1.97 -11.57
C GLY A 135 -7.54 -1.69 -10.35
N PRO A 136 -6.25 -2.11 -10.34
CA PRO A 136 -5.29 -1.72 -9.33
C PRO A 136 -4.87 -0.25 -9.41
N ALA A 137 -4.73 0.41 -8.26
CA ALA A 137 -4.16 1.74 -8.14
C ALA A 137 -2.64 1.64 -8.04
N VAL A 138 -1.92 2.35 -8.92
CA VAL A 138 -0.45 2.46 -8.84
C VAL A 138 -0.06 3.26 -7.60
N ARG A 139 0.81 2.68 -6.77
CA ARG A 139 1.32 3.28 -5.53
C ARG A 139 2.72 3.84 -5.69
N ALA A 140 3.55 3.18 -6.49
CA ALA A 140 4.90 3.62 -6.77
C ALA A 140 5.38 3.15 -8.13
N SER A 141 6.26 3.95 -8.74
CA SER A 141 7.07 3.58 -9.88
C SER A 141 8.48 4.09 -9.61
N VAL A 142 9.45 3.18 -9.57
CA VAL A 142 10.85 3.50 -9.34
C VAL A 142 11.67 2.99 -10.50
N HIS A 143 12.66 3.78 -10.89
CA HIS A 143 13.62 3.44 -11.94
C HIS A 143 15.00 3.47 -11.32
N GLY A 144 15.68 2.33 -11.38
CA GLY A 144 17.07 2.20 -10.97
C GLY A 144 17.97 2.99 -11.91
N THR A 145 19.13 3.37 -11.41
CA THR A 145 20.17 4.06 -12.17
C THR A 145 21.40 3.18 -12.23
N GLY A 146 22.11 3.17 -13.35
CA GLY A 146 23.30 2.33 -13.54
C GLY A 146 23.36 1.76 -14.96
N VAL A 147 24.28 0.82 -15.17
CA VAL A 147 24.31 -0.01 -16.38
C VAL A 147 23.15 -1.01 -16.30
N GLN A 148 22.43 -1.23 -17.40
CA GLN A 148 21.24 -2.11 -17.48
C GLN A 148 20.14 -1.75 -16.45
N PRO A 149 19.51 -0.57 -16.56
CA PRO A 149 18.64 -0.04 -15.53
C PRO A 149 17.42 -0.92 -15.30
N VAL A 150 17.03 -1.12 -14.04
CA VAL A 150 15.81 -1.86 -13.70
C VAL A 150 14.65 -0.92 -13.39
N ARG A 151 13.41 -1.37 -13.56
CA ARG A 151 12.20 -0.62 -13.18
C ARG A 151 11.28 -1.48 -12.33
N ALA A 152 10.75 -0.90 -11.26
CA ALA A 152 9.70 -1.54 -10.46
C ALA A 152 8.45 -0.66 -10.38
N VAL A 153 7.28 -1.27 -10.55
CA VAL A 153 5.97 -0.64 -10.32
C VAL A 153 5.21 -1.47 -9.30
N VAL A 154 4.69 -0.80 -8.27
CA VAL A 154 3.83 -1.42 -7.26
C VAL A 154 2.44 -0.83 -7.38
N ALA A 155 1.44 -1.69 -7.45
CA ALA A 155 0.03 -1.33 -7.48
C ALA A 155 -0.75 -2.16 -6.45
N ASP A 156 -1.92 -1.69 -6.03
CA ASP A 156 -2.79 -2.49 -5.18
C ASP A 156 -4.28 -2.31 -5.47
N ARG A 157 -5.08 -3.25 -4.98
CA ARG A 157 -6.55 -3.14 -4.90
C ARG A 157 -7.13 -3.95 -3.76
N ALA A 158 -8.33 -3.59 -3.35
CA ALA A 158 -9.11 -4.40 -2.42
C ALA A 158 -9.60 -5.67 -3.11
N VAL A 159 -9.68 -6.76 -2.34
CA VAL A 159 -10.33 -8.01 -2.71
C VAL A 159 -11.33 -8.33 -1.60
N THR A 160 -12.62 -8.33 -1.95
CA THR A 160 -13.72 -8.43 -0.99
C THR A 160 -14.30 -9.84 -0.87
N ALA A 161 -13.91 -10.76 -1.76
CA ALA A 161 -14.41 -12.13 -1.80
C ALA A 161 -13.27 -13.15 -1.77
N THR A 162 -13.59 -14.34 -1.27
CA THR A 162 -12.73 -15.53 -1.36
C THR A 162 -12.66 -16.07 -2.79
N GLY A 163 -11.67 -16.91 -3.08
CA GLY A 163 -11.45 -17.51 -4.40
C GLY A 163 -10.34 -16.82 -5.17
N GLY A 164 -10.36 -17.00 -6.50
CA GLY A 164 -9.35 -16.46 -7.39
C GLY A 164 -9.36 -14.94 -7.42
N THR A 165 -8.21 -14.31 -7.18
CA THR A 165 -8.10 -12.85 -7.32
C THR A 165 -8.19 -12.40 -8.77
N GLY A 166 -7.84 -13.27 -9.72
CA GLY A 166 -7.57 -12.90 -11.10
C GLY A 166 -6.13 -12.41 -11.28
N ALA A 167 -5.56 -12.68 -12.45
CA ALA A 167 -4.23 -12.23 -12.82
C ALA A 167 -4.24 -10.70 -13.06
N THR A 168 -3.13 -10.05 -12.75
CA THR A 168 -2.93 -8.62 -13.04
C THR A 168 -1.83 -8.47 -14.06
N THR A 169 -2.03 -7.64 -15.08
CA THR A 169 -1.03 -7.43 -16.13
C THR A 169 -0.50 -6.02 -16.15
N ALA A 170 0.70 -5.86 -16.67
CA ALA A 170 1.27 -4.58 -17.07
C ALA A 170 1.86 -4.67 -18.48
N THR A 171 1.66 -3.63 -19.26
CA THR A 171 2.19 -3.51 -20.63
C THR A 171 3.49 -2.73 -20.63
N LEU A 172 4.48 -3.23 -21.36
CA LEU A 172 5.80 -2.64 -21.56
C LEU A 172 5.87 -1.99 -22.95
N SER A 173 6.64 -0.92 -23.10
CA SER A 173 6.86 -0.27 -24.41
C SER A 173 7.79 -1.06 -25.33
N ALA A 174 8.59 -1.97 -24.79
CA ALA A 174 9.43 -2.89 -25.55
C ALA A 174 9.44 -4.30 -24.93
N SER A 175 9.93 -5.29 -25.70
CA SER A 175 10.13 -6.64 -25.18
C SER A 175 11.30 -6.65 -24.20
N ARG A 176 11.04 -7.07 -22.95
CA ARG A 176 12.05 -7.13 -21.87
C ARG A 176 11.92 -8.41 -21.06
N GLY A 177 12.96 -8.74 -20.31
CA GLY A 177 12.85 -9.64 -19.17
C GLY A 177 11.98 -8.99 -18.10
N TRP A 178 11.05 -9.76 -17.55
CA TRP A 178 10.15 -9.26 -16.52
C TRP A 178 9.89 -10.30 -15.43
N HIS A 179 9.62 -9.78 -14.24
CA HIS A 179 9.06 -10.52 -13.11
C HIS A 179 7.80 -9.84 -12.60
N ALA A 180 6.84 -10.63 -12.16
CA ALA A 180 5.58 -10.13 -11.65
C ALA A 180 5.16 -10.93 -10.42
N VAL A 181 4.74 -10.25 -9.37
CA VAL A 181 4.42 -10.84 -8.07
C VAL A 181 3.04 -10.38 -7.63
N SER A 182 2.25 -11.30 -7.11
CA SER A 182 1.02 -11.03 -6.38
C SER A 182 1.23 -11.38 -4.91
N LEU A 183 0.92 -10.46 -4.01
CA LEU A 183 0.98 -10.61 -2.55
C LEU A 183 -0.37 -10.23 -1.96
N ALA A 184 -1.03 -11.16 -1.28
CA ALA A 184 -2.28 -10.88 -0.59
C ALA A 184 -2.02 -10.58 0.89
N LEU A 185 -2.33 -9.35 1.30
CA LEU A 185 -2.30 -8.93 2.68
C LEU A 185 -3.66 -9.18 3.33
N ARG A 186 -3.67 -9.94 4.43
CA ARG A 186 -4.84 -10.18 5.26
C ARG A 186 -5.28 -8.84 5.87
N SER A 187 -6.55 -8.48 5.71
CA SER A 187 -7.11 -7.37 6.48
C SER A 187 -7.28 -7.79 7.93
N ASP A 188 -7.06 -6.87 8.87
CA ASP A 188 -7.38 -7.06 10.31
C ASP A 188 -8.90 -7.09 10.58
N GLY A 189 -9.73 -7.04 9.52
CA GLY A 189 -11.17 -6.94 9.59
C GLY A 189 -11.66 -5.59 10.10
N ARG A 190 -10.74 -4.68 10.46
CA ARG A 190 -11.09 -3.31 10.80
C ARG A 190 -11.24 -2.53 9.51
N PRO A 191 -12.23 -1.65 9.45
CA PRO A 191 -12.33 -0.76 8.32
C PRO A 191 -11.17 0.23 8.29
N THR A 192 -10.76 0.61 7.08
CA THR A 192 -9.76 1.66 6.86
C THR A 192 -10.23 2.95 7.55
N PRO A 193 -9.41 3.61 8.39
CA PRO A 193 -9.81 4.85 9.04
C PRO A 193 -10.16 5.93 8.02
N VAL A 194 -11.35 6.52 8.14
CA VAL A 194 -11.77 7.63 7.29
C VAL A 194 -11.31 8.95 7.91
N GLN A 195 -10.49 9.72 7.19
CA GLN A 195 -10.09 11.07 7.60
C GLN A 195 -11.11 12.09 7.10
N LEU A 196 -11.71 12.82 8.03
CA LEU A 196 -12.59 13.95 7.74
C LEU A 196 -11.87 15.25 8.06
N GLY A 197 -12.01 16.24 7.18
CA GLY A 197 -11.57 17.61 7.39
C GLY A 197 -12.75 18.57 7.20
N TRP A 198 -12.84 19.59 8.04
CA TRP A 198 -13.85 20.65 7.95
C TRP A 198 -13.29 21.98 8.45
N THR A 199 -13.96 23.08 8.07
CA THR A 199 -13.63 24.42 8.57
C THR A 199 -14.35 24.69 9.89
N ALA A 200 -13.63 25.13 10.90
CA ALA A 200 -14.24 25.52 12.17
C ALA A 200 -15.15 26.74 12.01
N PRO A 201 -16.33 26.78 12.65
CA PRO A 201 -17.22 27.92 12.58
C PRO A 201 -16.66 29.11 13.37
N THR A 202 -17.01 30.32 12.95
CA THR A 202 -16.62 31.56 13.64
C THR A 202 -17.40 31.77 14.95
N ASP A 203 -18.52 31.06 15.15
CA ASP A 203 -19.37 31.17 16.33
C ASP A 203 -18.59 30.81 17.63
N PRO A 204 -18.50 31.74 18.60
CA PRO A 204 -17.78 31.52 19.85
C PRO A 204 -18.40 30.49 20.79
N PHE A 205 -19.67 30.16 20.61
CA PHE A 205 -20.39 29.26 21.51
C PHE A 205 -20.27 27.78 21.12
N THR A 206 -19.60 27.47 20.00
CA THR A 206 -19.36 26.08 19.58
C THR A 206 -18.45 25.39 20.58
N THR A 207 -18.89 24.25 21.11
CA THR A 207 -18.13 23.43 22.07
C THR A 207 -17.48 22.20 21.43
N GLY A 208 -17.94 21.81 20.24
CA GLY A 208 -17.45 20.66 19.50
C GLY A 208 -18.29 20.36 18.26
N TYR A 209 -18.24 19.11 17.82
CA TYR A 209 -18.89 18.63 16.61
C TYR A 209 -19.59 17.29 16.85
N ALA A 210 -20.71 17.08 16.18
CA ALA A 210 -21.37 15.80 16.05
C ALA A 210 -21.10 15.29 14.63
N VAL A 211 -20.47 14.12 14.54
CA VAL A 211 -20.20 13.41 13.29
C VAL A 211 -21.17 12.25 13.18
N THR A 212 -22.09 12.31 12.22
CA THR A 212 -23.00 11.22 11.88
C THR A 212 -22.35 10.34 10.82
N ARG A 213 -22.23 9.05 11.12
CA ARG A 213 -21.72 8.02 10.21
C ARG A 213 -22.77 7.63 9.17
N PRO A 214 -22.37 6.95 8.07
CA PRO A 214 -23.31 6.38 7.11
C PRO A 214 -24.30 5.38 7.73
N THR A 215 -23.92 4.72 8.84
CA THR A 215 -24.77 3.81 9.62
C THR A 215 -25.84 4.51 10.46
N GLY A 216 -25.77 5.83 10.60
CA GLY A 216 -26.64 6.63 11.46
C GLY A 216 -26.09 6.90 12.86
N ASP A 217 -24.98 6.25 13.25
CA ASP A 217 -24.34 6.48 14.54
C ASP A 217 -23.78 7.90 14.66
N VAL A 218 -23.84 8.49 15.84
CA VAL A 218 -23.31 9.84 16.10
C VAL A 218 -22.12 9.78 17.06
N VAL A 219 -20.99 10.34 16.62
CA VAL A 219 -19.80 10.53 17.45
C VAL A 219 -19.68 11.99 17.84
N THR A 220 -19.33 12.25 19.10
CA THR A 220 -19.05 13.62 19.56
C THR A 220 -17.54 13.86 19.54
N VAL A 221 -17.13 14.93 18.87
CA VAL A 221 -15.74 15.41 18.79
C VAL A 221 -15.64 16.70 19.57
N ALA A 222 -14.85 16.72 20.64
CA ALA A 222 -14.70 17.90 21.48
C ALA A 222 -13.75 18.94 20.85
N GLY A 223 -13.92 20.20 21.24
CA GLY A 223 -13.01 21.29 20.90
C GLY A 223 -13.49 22.11 19.71
N ARG A 224 -13.69 23.41 19.93
CA ARG A 224 -14.13 24.37 18.90
C ARG A 224 -13.19 24.43 17.69
N THR A 225 -11.89 24.40 17.95
CA THR A 225 -10.85 24.56 16.92
C THR A 225 -10.51 23.25 16.22
N THR A 226 -11.14 22.15 16.61
CA THR A 226 -10.93 20.86 15.96
C THR A 226 -11.48 20.92 14.53
N THR A 227 -10.62 20.71 13.55
CA THR A 227 -10.95 20.78 12.11
C THR A 227 -10.73 19.44 11.40
N THR A 228 -10.24 18.44 12.11
CA THR A 228 -10.01 17.10 11.58
C THR A 228 -10.43 16.03 12.57
N TRP A 229 -10.88 14.89 12.06
CA TRP A 229 -11.19 13.71 12.86
C TRP A 229 -11.07 12.44 12.03
N SER A 230 -10.71 11.35 12.70
CA SER A 230 -10.50 10.05 12.09
C SER A 230 -11.57 9.06 12.57
N ASP A 231 -12.35 8.50 11.65
CA ASP A 231 -13.29 7.42 11.95
C ASP A 231 -12.60 6.07 11.82
N THR A 232 -12.08 5.55 12.93
CA THR A 232 -11.44 4.22 12.98
C THR A 232 -12.44 3.05 12.96
N ALA A 233 -13.74 3.34 12.93
CA ALA A 233 -14.84 2.37 12.88
C ALA A 233 -15.74 2.58 11.64
N ALA A 234 -15.25 3.26 10.62
CA ALA A 234 -16.00 3.57 9.39
C ALA A 234 -16.57 2.30 8.72
N PRO A 235 -17.78 2.25 8.17
CA PRO A 235 -18.20 1.07 7.39
C PRO A 235 -17.35 0.89 6.11
N THR A 236 -17.02 -0.36 5.75
CA THR A 236 -16.26 -0.72 4.53
C THR A 236 -16.95 -0.33 3.23
N ALA A 237 -18.27 -0.15 3.25
CA ALA A 237 -19.08 0.18 2.07
C ALA A 237 -18.96 1.64 1.58
N GLY A 238 -18.13 2.47 2.22
CA GLY A 238 -18.13 3.91 1.99
C GLY A 238 -19.45 4.55 2.43
N GLY A 239 -19.63 5.82 2.14
CA GLY A 239 -20.90 6.50 2.46
C GLY A 239 -20.76 8.00 2.70
N LEU A 240 -21.83 8.56 3.27
CA LEU A 240 -21.92 9.98 3.58
C LEU A 240 -21.70 10.19 5.08
N TRP A 241 -20.64 10.91 5.43
CA TRP A 241 -20.46 11.44 6.77
C TRP A 241 -21.04 12.84 6.81
N THR A 242 -21.72 13.15 7.91
CA THR A 242 -22.28 14.48 8.14
C THR A 242 -21.68 15.07 9.41
N VAL A 243 -21.11 16.26 9.32
CA VAL A 243 -20.54 16.99 10.45
C VAL A 243 -21.41 18.20 10.77
N ARG A 244 -21.73 18.38 12.05
CA ARG A 244 -22.43 19.57 12.57
C ARG A 244 -21.70 20.12 13.77
N ALA A 245 -21.45 21.42 13.82
CA ALA A 245 -21.00 22.07 15.05
C ALA A 245 -22.11 22.01 16.11
N THR A 246 -21.71 21.90 17.37
CA THR A 246 -22.62 21.72 18.50
C THR A 246 -22.39 22.77 19.59
N SER A 247 -23.48 23.26 20.18
CA SER A 247 -23.48 24.05 21.41
C SER A 247 -24.72 23.70 22.24
N GLY A 248 -24.56 22.94 23.32
CA GLY A 248 -25.70 22.38 24.05
C GLY A 248 -26.61 21.54 23.14
N THR A 249 -27.89 21.92 23.03
CA THR A 249 -28.87 21.29 22.13
C THR A 249 -28.85 21.84 20.71
N TRP A 250 -28.19 23.00 20.47
CA TRP A 250 -28.09 23.60 19.15
C TRP A 250 -27.15 22.80 18.24
N ARG A 251 -27.46 22.77 16.94
CA ARG A 251 -26.67 22.14 15.88
C ARG A 251 -26.61 23.06 14.66
N SER A 252 -25.43 23.18 14.04
CA SER A 252 -25.29 23.94 12.78
C SER A 252 -25.94 23.23 11.60
N THR A 253 -25.96 23.92 10.45
CA THR A 253 -26.12 23.26 9.15
C THR A 253 -25.06 22.17 8.98
N ALA A 254 -25.46 21.11 8.28
CA ALA A 254 -24.62 19.96 7.99
C ALA A 254 -23.58 20.32 6.93
N VAL A 255 -22.33 19.95 7.18
CA VAL A 255 -21.32 19.78 6.14
C VAL A 255 -21.20 18.29 5.87
N THR A 256 -21.28 17.90 4.59
CA THR A 256 -21.21 16.50 4.20
C THR A 256 -19.90 16.19 3.51
N ALA A 257 -19.36 15.00 3.79
CA ALA A 257 -18.22 14.44 3.09
C ALA A 257 -18.59 13.02 2.65
N SER A 258 -18.51 12.78 1.34
CA SER A 258 -18.69 11.45 0.77
C SER A 258 -17.33 10.77 0.65
N VAL A 259 -17.20 9.55 1.19
CA VAL A 259 -16.00 8.73 1.00
C VAL A 259 -16.39 7.51 0.19
N PRO A 260 -15.68 7.22 -0.93
CA PRO A 260 -15.93 6.02 -1.72
C PRO A 260 -15.78 4.75 -0.88
N ALA A 261 -16.49 3.69 -1.28
CA ALA A 261 -16.22 2.34 -0.77
C ALA A 261 -14.76 1.97 -1.02
N CYS A 262 -14.14 1.26 -0.07
CA CYS A 262 -12.76 0.76 -0.19
C CYS A 262 -12.66 -0.49 -1.07
#